data_AF-A0A6N7IRM9-F1
#
_entry.id   AF-A0A6N7IRM9-F1
#
_cell.length_a   1.000
_cell.length_b   1.000
_cell.length_c   1.000
_cell.angle_alpha   90.00
_cell.angle_beta   90.00
_cell.angle_gamma   90.00
#
_symmetry.space_group_name_H-M   'P 1'
#
loop_
_entity.id
_entity.type
_entity.pdbx_description
1 polymer ?
#
loop_
_entity_poly.entity_id
_entity_poly.type
_entity_poly.pdbx_seq_one_letter_code
_entity_poly.pdbx_strand_id
1 'polypeptide(L)' 'MAEAVKALPQEIQDLIEAHIWNVKTREGIERKAELKAKVIPSIALNGELVYESAIPPREDLIAAILKRISS' A
#
# COMPACT_ATOMS: atom_id res chain seq x y z
N MET A 1 8.20 -2.95 2.15
CA MET A 1 6.76 -2.61 2.13
C MET A 1 5.93 -3.68 1.43
N ALA A 2 6.26 -4.10 0.21
CA ALA A 2 5.53 -5.18 -0.46
C ALA A 2 5.39 -6.46 0.40
N GLU A 3 6.45 -6.86 1.10
CA GLU A 3 6.40 -8.00 2.03
C GLU A 3 5.50 -7.75 3.24
N ALA A 4 5.39 -6.51 3.74
CA ALA A 4 4.51 -6.19 4.86
C ALA A 4 3.03 -6.35 4.48
N VAL A 5 2.68 -6.04 3.22
CA VAL A 5 1.33 -6.29 2.67
C VAL A 5 1.08 -7.79 2.49
N LYS A 6 2.07 -8.54 2.00
CA LYS A 6 1.96 -10.01 1.87
C LYS A 6 1.92 -10.74 3.21
N ALA A 7 2.49 -10.15 4.26
CA ALA A 7 2.48 -10.69 5.63
C ALA A 7 1.19 -10.36 6.39
N LEU A 8 0.23 -9.69 5.75
CA LEU A 8 -1.11 -9.49 6.33
C LEU A 8 -1.82 -10.84 6.49
N PRO A 9 -2.67 -11.00 7.52
CA PRO A 9 -3.45 -12.21 7.68
C PRO A 9 -4.41 -12.40 6.49
N GLN A 10 -4.70 -13.67 6.16
CA GLN A 10 -5.49 -14.06 4.99
C GLN A 10 -6.85 -13.35 4.95
N GLU A 11 -7.49 -13.19 6.11
CA GLU A 11 -8.77 -12.48 6.24
C GLU A 11 -8.72 -11.04 5.71
N ILE A 12 -7.59 -10.35 5.86
CA ILE A 12 -7.41 -8.98 5.36
C ILE A 12 -7.05 -9.02 3.89
N GLN A 13 -6.22 -9.97 3.47
CA GLN A 13 -5.87 -10.16 2.06
C GLN A 13 -7.08 -10.48 1.19
N ASP A 14 -8.08 -11.19 1.72
CA ASP A 14 -9.34 -11.47 1.00
C ASP A 14 -10.21 -10.22 0.83
N LEU A 15 -10.02 -9.22 1.70
CA LEU A 15 -10.77 -7.96 1.68
C LEU A 15 -10.12 -6.87 0.81
N ILE A 16 -8.88 -7.06 0.36
CA ILE A 16 -8.15 -6.06 -0.42
C ILE A 16 -7.53 -6.63 -1.69
N GLU A 17 -7.42 -5.79 -2.72
CA GLU A 17 -6.61 -6.11 -3.89
C GLU A 17 -5.25 -5.43 -3.79
N ALA A 18 -4.22 -6.22 -3.44
CA ALA A 18 -2.86 -5.73 -3.26
C ALA A 18 -2.09 -5.72 -4.58
N HIS A 19 -1.84 -4.53 -5.11
CA HIS A 19 -1.01 -4.34 -6.30
C HIS A 19 0.40 -3.86 -5.92
N ILE A 20 1.42 -4.54 -6.45
CA ILE A 20 2.83 -4.20 -6.20
C ILE A 20 3.46 -3.77 -7.51
N TRP A 21 3.85 -2.51 -7.59
CA TRP A 21 4.57 -1.97 -8.73
C TRP A 21 6.04 -1.74 -8.39
N ASN A 22 6.91 -2.05 -9.36
CA ASN A 22 8.34 -1.80 -9.24
C ASN A 22 8.68 -0.46 -9.86
N VAL A 23 9.19 0.48 -9.07
CA VAL A 23 9.57 1.83 -9.54
C VAL A 23 10.73 1.85 -10.55
N LYS A 24 11.36 0.69 -10.80
CA LYS A 24 12.35 0.52 -11.88
C LYS A 24 11.71 0.23 -13.23
N THR A 25 10.42 -0.12 -13.28
CA THR A 25 9.68 -0.31 -14.53
C THR A 25 8.89 0.94 -14.88
N ARG A 26 8.60 1.13 -16.16
CA ARG A 26 7.83 2.27 -16.65
C ARG A 26 6.46 2.37 -15.96
N GLU A 27 5.73 1.26 -15.85
CA GLU A 27 4.46 1.19 -15.12
C GLU A 27 4.57 1.65 -13.66
N GLY A 28 5.63 1.25 -12.94
CA GLY A 28 5.81 1.67 -11.56
C GLY A 28 6.14 3.15 -11.41
N ILE A 29 6.83 3.74 -12.39
CA ILE A 29 7.08 5.19 -12.44
C ILE A 29 5.76 5.94 -12.72
N GLU A 30 4.95 5.46 -13.66
CA GLU A 30 3.64 6.04 -13.96
C GLU A 30 2.72 5.97 -12.74
N ARG A 31 2.60 4.81 -12.09
CA ARG A 31 1.80 4.67 -10.85
C ARG A 31 2.31 5.52 -9.71
N LYS A 32 3.64 5.65 -9.53
CA LYS A 32 4.22 6.58 -8.53
C LYS A 32 3.75 8.01 -8.78
N ALA A 33 3.75 8.45 -10.04
CA ALA A 33 3.31 9.78 -10.42
C ALA A 33 1.80 9.98 -10.20
N GLU A 34 0.97 9.00 -10.58
CA GLU A 34 -0.49 9.03 -10.36
C GLU A 34 -0.85 9.13 -8.87
N LEU A 35 -0.18 8.32 -8.04
CA LEU A 35 -0.37 8.29 -6.59
C LEU A 35 0.29 9.49 -5.88
N LYS A 36 0.95 10.38 -6.62
CA LYS A 36 1.73 11.52 -6.12
C LYS A 36 2.75 11.13 -5.05
N ALA A 37 3.23 9.89 -5.10
CA ALA A 37 4.19 9.35 -4.15
C ALA A 37 5.54 10.04 -4.36
N LYS A 38 6.03 10.78 -3.35
CA LYS A 38 7.30 11.51 -3.48
C LYS A 38 8.48 10.57 -3.28
N VAL A 39 8.39 9.70 -2.27
CA VAL A 39 9.49 8.87 -1.78
C VAL A 39 9.13 7.38 -1.79
N ILE A 40 10.11 6.52 -2.06
CA ILE A 40 9.95 5.06 -2.13
C ILE A 40 10.73 4.44 -0.96
N PRO A 41 10.19 3.42 -0.27
CA PRO A 41 8.91 2.76 -0.52
C PRO A 41 7.72 3.58 0.00
N SER A 42 6.56 3.43 -0.63
CA SER A 42 5.30 4.09 -0.27
C SER A 42 4.13 3.11 -0.38
N ILE A 43 3.09 3.31 0.42
CA ILE A 43 1.83 2.55 0.35
C ILE A 43 0.69 3.54 0.12
N ALA A 44 -0.11 3.24 -0.89
CA ALA A 44 -1.38 3.90 -1.14
C ALA A 44 -2.53 2.93 -0.92
N LEU A 45 -3.61 3.41 -0.30
CA LEU A 45 -4.86 2.68 -0.08
C LEU A 45 -5.97 3.42 -0.84
N ASN A 46 -6.70 2.73 -1.72
CA ASN A 46 -7.74 3.33 -2.59
C ASN A 46 -7.25 4.56 -3.40
N GLY A 47 -6.00 4.55 -3.84
CA GLY A 47 -5.40 5.65 -4.60
C GLY A 47 -4.90 6.82 -3.76
N GLU A 48 -5.12 6.78 -2.45
CA GLU A 48 -4.60 7.78 -1.52
C GLU A 48 -3.30 7.32 -0.88
N LEU A 49 -2.28 8.18 -0.90
CA LEU A 49 -1.01 7.91 -0.24
C LEU A 49 -1.20 7.96 1.29
N VAL A 50 -0.96 6.82 1.96
CA VAL A 50 -1.15 6.70 3.42
C VAL A 50 0.18 6.63 4.15
N TYR A 51 1.16 5.94 3.57
CA TYR A 51 2.48 5.78 4.17
C TYR A 51 3.59 6.10 3.18
N GLU A 52 4.60 6.83 3.65
CA GLU A 52 5.76 7.25 2.88
C GLU A 52 7.05 6.96 3.64
N SER A 53 8.07 6.46 2.93
CA SER A 53 9.46 6.31 3.39
C SER A 53 9.72 5.36 4.57
N ALA A 54 8.69 4.83 5.21
CA ALA A 54 8.80 3.93 6.36
C ALA A 54 7.78 2.80 6.24
N ILE A 55 8.22 1.56 6.51
CA ILE A 55 7.32 0.41 6.57
C ILE A 55 6.45 0.56 7.82
N PRO A 56 5.11 0.67 7.70
CA PRO A 56 4.24 0.75 8.86
C PRO A 56 4.26 -0.57 9.64
N PRO A 57 3.97 -0.52 10.95
CA PRO A 57 3.65 -1.73 11.70
C PRO A 57 2.45 -2.44 11.08
N ARG A 58 2.44 -3.78 11.19
CA ARG A 58 1.35 -4.61 10.64
C ARG A 58 -0.02 -4.18 11.16
N GLU A 59 -0.12 -3.87 12.45
CA GLU A 59 -1.37 -3.46 13.10
C GLU A 59 -1.91 -2.13 12.55
N ASP A 60 -1.03 -1.13 12.38
CA ASP A 60 -1.37 0.15 11.75
C ASP A 60 -1.86 -0.01 10.31
N LEU A 61 -1.21 -0.89 9.55
CA LEU A 61 -1.63 -1.19 8.18
C LEU A 61 -3.02 -1.82 8.15
N ILE A 62 -3.27 -2.83 9.01
CA ILE A 62 -4.58 -3.49 9.13
C ILE A 62 -5.65 -2.47 9.54
N ALA A 63 -5.38 -1.67 10.57
CA ALA A 63 -6.33 -0.66 11.05
C ALA A 63 -6.68 0.36 9.96
N ALA A 64 -5.69 0.80 9.18
CA ALA A 64 -5.90 1.75 8.07
C ALA A 64 -6.74 1.15 6.93
N ILE A 65 -6.63 -0.16 6.69
CA ILE A 65 -7.45 -0.91 5.73
C ILE A 65 -8.87 -1.05 6.24
N LEU A 66 -9.05 -1.61 7.46
CA LEU A 66 -10.36 -1.84 8.06
C LEU A 66 -11.16 -0.54 8.20
N LYS A 67 -10.51 0.55 8.61
CA LYS A 67 -11.14 1.87 8.71
C LYS A 67 -11.75 2.34 7.38
N ARG A 68 -11.20 1.94 6.24
CA ARG A 68 -11.74 2.30 4.91
C ARG A 68 -12.84 1.35 4.43
N ILE A 69 -12.78 0.08 4.81
CA ILE A 69 -13.83 -0.89 4.46
C ILE A 69 -15.10 -0.61 5.26
N SER A 70 -14.96 -0.19 6.51
CA SER A 70 -16.09 0.10 7.41
C SER A 70 -16.68 1.50 7.26
N SER A 71 -16.22 2.31 6.29
CA SER A 71 -16.59 3.74 6.15
C SER A 71 -17.36 4.05 4.88
#